data_AF-A0A3N5LAJ8-F1
#
_entry.id   AF-A0A3N5LAJ8-F1
#
_cell.length_a   1.000
_cell.length_b   1.000
_cell.length_c   1.000
_cell.angle_alpha   90.00
_cell.angle_beta   90.00
_cell.angle_gamma   90.00
#
_symmetry.space_group_name_H-M   'P 1'
#
loop_
_entity.id
_entity.type
_entity.pdbx_description
1 polymer ?
#
loop_
_entity_poly.entity_id
_entity_poly.type
_entity_poly.pdbx_seq_one_letter_code
_entity_poly.pdbx_strand_id
1 'polypeptide(L)'
;GFKPVDLPGVPVRALAFTAARLPAPAARIILRKGLGTGRGGKMPSFHIDLHSGKGRSEVDDLNGAVVRFGAEHHIPTPVNRILTETLLRLTTGEEEPAVYARQPDKLLKLAGYQ
;
A
#
# COMPACT_ATOMS: atom_id res chain seq x y z
N GLY A 1 6.00 -6.69 -21.89
CA GLY A 1 5.26 -6.36 -20.66
C GLY A 1 4.01 -7.23 -20.55
N PHE A 2 3.52 -7.47 -19.33
CA PHE A 2 2.32 -8.27 -19.07
C PHE A 2 1.04 -7.49 -19.35
N LYS A 3 0.01 -8.17 -19.88
CA LYS A 3 -1.29 -7.55 -20.20
C LYS A 3 -2.24 -7.69 -19.01
N PRO A 4 -2.98 -6.63 -18.62
CA PRO A 4 -3.99 -6.72 -17.58
C PRO A 4 -5.09 -7.74 -17.94
N VAL A 5 -5.49 -8.55 -16.97
CA VAL A 5 -6.64 -9.46 -17.06
C VAL A 5 -7.66 -9.11 -16.00
N ASP A 6 -8.93 -9.24 -16.32
CA ASP A 6 -10.01 -8.98 -15.36
C ASP A 6 -10.01 -10.05 -14.27
N LEU A 7 -10.27 -9.62 -13.03
CA LEU A 7 -10.40 -10.51 -11.88
C LEU A 7 -11.89 -10.69 -11.55
N PRO A 8 -12.29 -11.79 -10.88
CA PRO A 8 -13.67 -11.96 -10.44
C PRO A 8 -14.15 -10.74 -9.63
N GLY A 9 -15.19 -10.06 -10.13
CA GLY A 9 -15.76 -8.87 -9.49
C GLY A 9 -14.95 -7.56 -9.68
N VAL A 10 -13.84 -7.57 -10.41
CA VAL A 10 -13.00 -6.37 -10.64
C VAL A 10 -12.62 -6.24 -12.12
N PRO A 11 -13.15 -5.22 -12.84
CA PRO A 11 -12.86 -5.01 -14.26
C PRO A 11 -11.49 -4.33 -14.46
N VAL A 12 -10.40 -5.05 -14.17
CA VAL A 12 -9.01 -4.56 -14.19
C VAL A 12 -8.63 -3.91 -15.52
N ARG A 13 -9.08 -4.43 -16.67
CA ARG A 13 -8.79 -3.84 -17.98
C ARG A 13 -9.41 -2.44 -18.14
N ALA A 14 -10.64 -2.27 -17.67
CA ALA A 14 -11.32 -0.98 -17.70
C ALA A 14 -10.67 0.01 -16.72
N LEU A 15 -10.27 -0.46 -15.54
CA LEU A 15 -9.53 0.35 -14.56
C LEU A 15 -8.16 0.80 -15.12
N ALA A 16 -7.44 -0.11 -15.79
CA ALA A 16 -6.17 0.22 -16.45
C ALA A 16 -6.37 1.22 -17.60
N PHE A 17 -7.40 1.03 -18.43
CA PHE A 17 -7.72 1.96 -19.50
C PHE A 17 -8.07 3.35 -18.95
N THR A 18 -8.92 3.42 -17.93
CA THR A 18 -9.34 4.69 -17.33
C THR A 18 -8.16 5.44 -16.71
N ALA A 19 -7.28 4.75 -15.99
CA ALA A 19 -6.06 5.36 -15.45
C ALA A 19 -5.08 5.83 -16.55
N ALA A 20 -5.00 5.13 -17.68
CA ALA A 20 -4.01 5.40 -18.73
C ALA A 20 -4.49 6.36 -19.83
N ARG A 21 -5.80 6.61 -19.97
CA ARG A 21 -6.36 7.40 -21.10
C ARG A 21 -7.20 8.60 -20.68
N LEU A 22 -7.73 8.66 -19.46
CA LEU A 22 -8.55 9.80 -19.05
C LEU A 22 -7.71 10.88 -18.35
N PRO A 23 -8.08 12.17 -18.47
CA PRO A 23 -7.55 13.23 -17.63
C PRO A 23 -7.76 12.90 -16.15
N ALA A 24 -6.76 13.21 -15.32
CA ALA A 24 -6.72 12.83 -13.90
C ALA A 24 -7.99 13.16 -13.09
N PRO A 25 -8.70 14.29 -13.28
CA PRO A 25 -9.93 14.57 -12.55
C PRO A 25 -11.07 13.58 -12.88
N ALA A 26 -11.25 13.26 -14.17
CA ALA A 26 -12.29 12.34 -14.63
C ALA A 26 -11.99 10.90 -14.19
N ALA A 27 -10.74 10.46 -14.36
CA ALA A 27 -10.29 9.16 -13.89
C ALA A 27 -10.51 9.00 -12.38
N ARG A 28 -10.18 10.03 -11.58
CA ARG A 28 -10.35 10.01 -10.12
C ARG A 28 -11.82 9.84 -9.70
N ILE A 29 -12.77 10.48 -10.38
CA ILE A 29 -14.21 10.34 -10.06
C ILE A 29 -14.69 8.90 -10.32
N ILE A 30 -14.33 8.34 -11.47
CA ILE A 30 -14.74 6.99 -11.88
C ILE A 30 -14.10 5.94 -10.97
N LEU A 31 -12.78 6.02 -10.76
CA LEU A 31 -12.02 5.07 -9.97
C LEU A 31 -12.44 5.09 -8.48
N ARG A 32 -12.78 6.25 -7.91
CA ARG A 32 -13.26 6.33 -6.51
C ARG A 32 -14.51 5.52 -6.26
N LYS A 33 -15.45 5.50 -7.22
CA LYS A 33 -16.70 4.72 -7.10
C LYS A 33 -16.46 3.22 -7.20
N GLY A 34 -15.57 2.79 -8.11
CA GLY A 34 -15.31 1.35 -8.34
C GLY A 34 -14.33 0.71 -7.35
N LEU A 35 -13.31 1.45 -6.90
CA LEU A 35 -12.27 0.92 -6.01
C LEU A 35 -12.61 1.04 -4.53
N GLY A 36 -13.46 2.02 -4.15
CA GLY A 36 -13.82 2.27 -2.76
C GLY A 36 -14.61 1.13 -2.11
N THR A 37 -15.35 0.34 -2.89
CA THR A 37 -16.17 -0.78 -2.42
C THR A 37 -15.43 -2.12 -2.43
N GLY A 38 -14.30 -2.22 -3.12
CA GLY A 38 -13.62 -3.50 -3.40
C GLY A 38 -12.94 -4.17 -2.19
N ARG A 39 -12.81 -3.48 -1.05
CA ARG A 39 -12.21 -4.06 0.16
C ARG A 39 -13.17 -4.84 1.05
N GLY A 40 -14.47 -4.78 0.78
CA GLY A 40 -15.50 -5.21 1.72
C GLY A 40 -15.49 -4.35 2.98
N GLY A 41 -16.56 -4.38 3.79
CA GLY A 41 -16.65 -3.58 5.02
C GLY A 41 -15.65 -3.95 6.12
N LYS A 42 -14.70 -4.85 5.84
CA LYS A 42 -13.69 -5.31 6.80
C LYS A 42 -12.50 -4.34 6.81
N MET A 43 -12.11 -3.90 8.01
CA MET A 43 -10.91 -3.08 8.20
C MET A 43 -9.64 -3.85 7.78
N PRO A 44 -8.61 -3.17 7.25
CA PRO A 44 -7.34 -3.82 6.89
C PRO A 44 -6.73 -4.56 8.09
N SER A 45 -6.14 -5.74 7.87
CA SER A 45 -5.49 -6.54 8.93
C SER A 45 -4.45 -5.73 9.70
N PHE A 46 -3.61 -4.96 9.00
CA PHE A 46 -2.64 -4.06 9.63
C PHE A 46 -3.28 -3.05 10.59
N HIS A 47 -4.48 -2.54 10.28
CA HIS A 47 -5.17 -1.61 11.18
C HIS A 47 -5.59 -2.30 12.48
N ILE A 48 -6.01 -3.56 12.39
CA ILE A 48 -6.34 -4.37 13.56
C ILE A 48 -5.09 -4.61 14.40
N ASP A 49 -3.98 -5.01 13.77
CA ASP A 49 -2.70 -5.27 14.45
C ASP A 49 -2.19 -4.02 15.18
N LEU A 50 -2.17 -2.88 14.47
CA LEU A 50 -1.71 -1.60 14.99
C LEU A 50 -2.47 -1.17 16.25
N HIS A 51 -3.80 -1.33 16.25
CA HIS A 51 -4.64 -0.93 17.39
C HIS A 51 -4.81 -2.03 18.45
N SER A 52 -4.32 -3.25 18.20
CA SER A 52 -4.37 -4.34 19.18
C SER A 52 -3.40 -4.17 20.35
N GLY A 53 -2.39 -3.29 20.21
CA GLY A 53 -1.35 -3.05 21.22
C GLY A 53 -0.39 -4.23 21.42
N LYS A 54 -0.45 -5.26 20.56
CA LYS A 54 0.35 -6.49 20.71
C LYS A 54 1.78 -6.36 20.17
N GLY A 55 2.12 -5.28 19.47
CA GLY A 55 3.44 -5.08 18.84
C GLY A 55 3.78 -6.11 17.77
N ARG A 56 2.81 -6.90 17.29
CA ARG A 56 2.98 -7.94 16.27
C ARG A 56 2.16 -7.59 15.04
N SER A 57 2.76 -7.76 13.87
CA SER A 57 2.06 -7.62 12.59
C SER A 57 2.70 -8.48 11.51
N GLU A 58 1.91 -8.86 10.51
CA GLU A 58 2.35 -9.59 9.31
C GLU A 58 3.26 -8.76 8.39
N VAL A 59 3.61 -7.52 8.77
CA VAL A 59 4.45 -6.62 7.96
C VAL A 59 5.79 -7.24 7.61
N ASP A 60 6.47 -7.88 8.58
CA ASP A 60 7.78 -8.50 8.34
C ASP A 60 7.67 -9.79 7.50
N ASP A 61 6.56 -10.51 7.63
CA ASP A 61 6.28 -11.71 6.83
C ASP A 61 5.95 -11.37 5.37
N LEU A 62 5.33 -10.21 5.13
CA LEU A 62 4.91 -9.78 3.79
C LEU A 62 5.90 -8.82 3.12
N ASN A 63 6.03 -7.60 3.64
CA ASN A 63 6.93 -6.58 3.07
C ASN A 63 8.39 -6.94 3.36
N GLY A 64 8.65 -7.40 4.59
CA GLY A 64 9.99 -7.83 5.01
C GLY A 64 10.51 -9.00 4.18
N ALA A 65 9.65 -9.95 3.79
CA ALA A 65 10.03 -11.04 2.89
C ALA A 65 10.52 -10.51 1.54
N VAL A 66 9.84 -9.54 0.94
CA VAL A 66 10.28 -8.91 -0.32
C VAL A 66 11.66 -8.26 -0.15
N VAL A 67 11.91 -7.61 1.00
CA VAL A 67 13.22 -7.00 1.29
C VAL A 67 14.32 -8.05 1.43
N ARG A 68 14.05 -9.15 2.15
CA ARG A 68 15.01 -10.26 2.35
C ARG A 68 15.38 -10.94 1.02
N PHE A 69 14.38 -11.36 0.25
CA PHE A 69 14.61 -12.00 -1.06
C PHE A 69 15.21 -11.02 -2.08
N GLY A 70 14.82 -9.74 -2.03
CA GLY A 70 15.44 -8.70 -2.84
C GLY A 70 16.94 -8.59 -2.56
N ALA A 71 17.35 -8.58 -1.29
CA ALA A 71 18.76 -8.56 -0.91
C ALA A 71 19.52 -9.82 -1.38
N GLU A 72 18.94 -11.01 -1.22
CA GLU A 72 19.53 -12.28 -1.68
C GLU A 72 19.79 -12.28 -3.20
N HIS A 73 18.85 -11.72 -3.97
CA HIS A 73 18.94 -11.64 -5.43
C HIS A 73 19.58 -10.34 -5.94
N HIS A 74 20.13 -9.49 -5.06
CA HIS A 74 20.72 -8.20 -5.42
C HIS A 74 19.75 -7.25 -6.16
N ILE A 75 18.45 -7.36 -5.89
CA ILE A 75 17.39 -6.51 -6.43
C ILE A 75 17.02 -5.45 -5.38
N PRO A 76 17.18 -4.14 -5.67
CA PRO A 76 16.78 -3.08 -4.75
C PRO A 76 15.26 -3.05 -4.53
N THR A 77 14.84 -3.04 -3.26
CA THR A 77 13.43 -2.97 -2.86
C THR A 77 13.14 -1.76 -1.95
N PRO A 78 13.44 -0.52 -2.40
CA PRO A 78 13.42 0.67 -1.54
C PRO A 78 12.05 0.94 -0.92
N VAL A 79 10.98 0.79 -1.70
CA VAL A 79 9.60 1.01 -1.22
C VAL A 79 9.21 -0.01 -0.15
N ASN A 80 9.46 -1.31 -0.38
CA ASN A 80 9.17 -2.34 0.63
C ASN A 80 10.01 -2.17 1.89
N ARG A 81 11.25 -1.69 1.77
CA ARG A 81 12.11 -1.39 2.93
C ARG A 81 11.49 -0.30 3.81
N ILE A 82 11.13 0.83 3.21
CA ILE A 82 10.52 1.95 3.94
C ILE A 82 9.19 1.55 4.55
N LEU A 83 8.35 0.81 3.82
CA LEU A 83 7.09 0.30 4.35
C LEU A 83 7.32 -0.65 5.53
N THR A 84 8.25 -1.59 5.42
CA THR A 84 8.57 -2.54 6.50
C THR A 84 9.01 -1.80 7.74
N GLU A 85 10.01 -0.92 7.63
CA GLU A 85 10.57 -0.18 8.75
C GLU A 85 9.53 0.75 9.39
N THR A 86 8.81 1.54 8.59
CA THR A 86 7.84 2.52 9.11
C THR A 86 6.67 1.82 9.79
N LEU A 87 6.09 0.79 9.16
CA LEU A 87 4.92 0.10 9.72
C LEU A 87 5.27 -0.68 10.99
N LEU A 88 6.48 -1.27 11.07
CA LEU A 88 6.94 -1.92 12.30
C LEU A 88 7.11 -0.91 13.44
N ARG A 89 7.74 0.25 13.19
CA ARG A 89 7.88 1.32 14.21
C ARG A 89 6.53 1.84 14.71
N LEU A 90 5.53 1.91 13.82
CA LEU A 90 4.15 2.23 14.24
C LEU A 90 3.55 1.14 15.14
N THR A 91 3.81 -0.14 14.86
CA THR A 91 3.28 -1.24 15.68
C THR A 91 3.97 -1.38 17.04
N THR A 92 5.25 -1.05 17.14
CA THR A 92 6.02 -1.09 18.40
C THR A 92 5.83 0.19 19.25
N GLY A 93 5.23 1.24 18.69
CA GLY A 93 5.02 2.52 19.36
C GLY A 93 6.24 3.45 19.33
N GLU A 94 7.25 3.13 18.53
CA GLU A 94 8.40 4.01 18.28
C GLU A 94 8.02 5.25 17.46
N GLU A 95 6.97 5.15 16.65
CA GLU A 95 6.36 6.29 15.95
C GLU A 95 4.85 6.32 16.18
N GLU A 96 4.27 7.52 16.26
CA GLU A 96 2.83 7.69 16.40
C GLU A 96 2.10 7.65 15.06
N PRO A 97 0.98 6.90 14.93
CA PRO A 97 0.16 6.90 13.71
C PRO A 97 -0.32 8.29 13.28
N ALA A 98 -0.48 9.21 14.23
CA ALA A 98 -0.88 10.59 14.00
C ALA A 98 0.12 11.35 13.09
N VAL A 99 1.39 10.93 13.04
CA VAL A 99 2.41 11.52 12.16
C VAL A 99 2.01 11.42 10.70
N TYR A 100 1.41 10.29 10.29
CA TYR A 100 1.05 9.98 8.89
C TYR A 100 -0.44 10.16 8.59
N ALA A 101 -1.28 10.26 9.62
CA ALA A 101 -2.72 10.43 9.45
C ALA A 101 -3.03 11.67 8.60
N ARG A 102 -3.71 11.46 7.46
CA ARG A 102 -4.05 12.49 6.46
C ARG A 102 -2.82 13.24 5.88
N GLN A 103 -1.62 12.69 6.03
CA GLN A 103 -0.36 13.27 5.57
C GLN A 103 0.40 12.28 4.68
N PRO A 104 -0.18 11.88 3.52
CA PRO A 104 0.45 10.91 2.63
C PRO A 104 1.82 11.37 2.13
N ASP A 105 2.03 12.69 2.01
CA ASP A 105 3.28 13.27 1.52
C ASP A 105 4.48 12.96 2.41
N LYS A 106 4.27 12.74 3.72
CA LYS A 106 5.36 12.32 4.61
C LYS A 106 5.90 10.95 4.22
N LEU A 107 5.01 10.02 3.91
CA LEU A 107 5.40 8.68 3.46
C LEU A 107 6.04 8.73 2.07
N LEU A 108 5.52 9.58 1.17
CA LEU A 108 6.09 9.78 -0.17
C LEU A 108 7.51 10.37 -0.10
N LYS A 109 7.75 11.33 0.79
CA LYS A 109 9.08 11.90 1.04
C LYS A 109 10.07 10.85 1.54
N LEU A 110 9.65 9.96 2.46
CA LEU A 110 10.48 8.84 2.88
C LEU A 110 10.87 7.95 1.69
N ALA A 111 9.94 7.75 0.75
CA ALA A 111 10.17 7.01 -0.50
C ALA A 111 10.90 7.78 -1.60
N GLY A 112 11.40 8.99 -1.32
CA GLY A 112 12.21 9.78 -2.25
C GLY A 112 11.40 10.49 -3.34
N TYR A 113 10.08 10.58 -3.19
CA TYR A 113 9.22 11.35 -4.09
C TYR A 113 9.16 12.82 -3.64
N GLN A 114 9.27 13.74 -4.61
CA GLN A 114 9.13 15.19 -4.41
C GLN A 114 7.78 15.68 -4.92
#